data_AF-A0A6M0CG72-F1
#
_entry.id   AF-A0A6M0CG72-F1
#
_cell.length_a   1.000
_cell.length_b   1.000
_cell.length_c   1.000
_cell.angle_alpha   90.00
_cell.angle_beta   90.00
_cell.angle_gamma   90.00
#
_symmetry.space_group_name_H-M   'P 1'
#
loop_
_entity.id
_entity.type
_entity.pdbx_description
1 polymer ?
#
loop_
_entity_poly.entity_id
_entity_poly.type
_entity_poly.pdbx_seq_one_letter_code
_entity_poly.pdbx_strand_id
1 'polypeptide(L)' 'SYARAIQQPALDHWSGDSSRIAEAQQKLLVRAKCNGAASLGEYSASMGEVPALV' A
#
# COMPACT_ATOMS: atom_id res chain seq x y z
N SER A 1 -2.56 13.20 8.00
CA SER A 1 -3.88 12.65 7.62
C SER A 1 -3.84 12.28 6.14
N TYR A 2 -3.87 10.97 5.80
CA TYR A 2 -3.59 10.48 4.43
C TYR A 2 -4.70 9.59 3.84
N ALA A 3 -5.92 9.65 4.38
CA ALA A 3 -7.03 8.72 4.12
C ALA A 3 -7.04 8.09 2.70
N ARG A 4 -7.36 8.88 1.67
CA ARG A 4 -7.43 8.40 0.27
C ARG A 4 -6.09 7.90 -0.27
N ALA A 5 -4.99 8.60 0.01
CA ALA A 5 -3.67 8.29 -0.55
C ALA A 5 -3.07 6.97 -0.03
N ILE A 6 -3.53 6.49 1.13
CA ILE A 6 -3.17 5.18 1.69
C ILE A 6 -4.18 4.11 1.24
N GLN A 7 -5.48 4.39 1.33
CA GLN A 7 -6.52 3.37 1.16
C GLN A 7 -6.89 3.07 -0.29
N GLN A 8 -6.93 4.08 -1.18
CA GLN A 8 -7.48 3.93 -2.53
C GLN A 8 -6.81 2.80 -3.35
N PRO A 9 -5.46 2.66 -3.37
CA PRO A 9 -4.82 1.59 -4.14
C PRO A 9 -5.17 0.17 -3.65
N ALA A 10 -5.41 0.02 -2.34
CA ALA A 10 -5.81 -1.26 -1.75
C ALA A 10 -7.28 -1.56 -2.05
N LEU A 11 -8.16 -0.54 -1.94
CA LEU A 11 -9.58 -0.67 -2.24
C LEU A 11 -9.83 -0.97 -3.72
N ASP A 12 -9.14 -0.30 -4.64
CA ASP A 12 -9.25 -0.53 -6.08
C ASP A 12 -8.81 -1.95 -6.44
N HIS A 13 -7.78 -2.48 -5.79
CA HIS A 13 -7.33 -3.86 -6.01
C HIS A 13 -8.30 -4.90 -5.45
N TRP A 14 -8.72 -4.69 -4.20
CA TRP A 14 -9.65 -5.58 -3.51
C TRP A 14 -10.98 -5.67 -4.27
N SER A 15 -11.59 -4.54 -4.61
CA SER A 15 -12.84 -4.46 -5.37
C SER A 15 -13.99 -5.35 -4.82
N GLY A 16 -13.99 -5.64 -3.51
CA GLY A 16 -14.96 -6.54 -2.87
C GLY A 16 -14.69 -8.04 -3.04
N ASP A 17 -13.60 -8.42 -3.70
CA ASP A 17 -13.21 -9.82 -3.93
C ASP A 17 -12.41 -10.37 -2.75
N SER A 18 -13.01 -11.30 -2.00
CA SER A 18 -12.37 -11.93 -0.84
C SER A 18 -11.06 -12.66 -1.17
N SER A 19 -10.88 -13.13 -2.42
CA SER A 19 -9.62 -13.76 -2.82
C SER A 19 -8.44 -12.80 -2.86
N ARG A 20 -8.70 -11.48 -2.97
CA ARG A 20 -7.70 -10.43 -3.08
C ARG A 20 -7.34 -9.75 -1.76
N ILE A 21 -7.90 -10.21 -0.65
CA ILE A 21 -7.71 -9.57 0.67
C ILE A 21 -6.21 -9.46 1.02
N ALA A 22 -5.45 -10.54 0.85
CA ALA A 22 -4.03 -10.55 1.20
C ALA A 22 -3.21 -9.54 0.36
N GLU A 23 -3.45 -9.51 -0.96
CA GLU A 23 -2.76 -8.59 -1.87
C GLU A 23 -3.16 -7.13 -1.61
N ALA A 24 -4.44 -6.87 -1.32
CA ALA A 24 -4.93 -5.54 -0.99
C ALA A 24 -4.33 -5.02 0.34
N GLN A 25 -4.22 -5.88 1.36
CA GLN A 25 -3.55 -5.54 2.61
C GLN A 25 -2.07 -5.19 2.36
N GLN A 26 -1.40 -5.89 1.44
CA GLN A 26 -0.01 -5.60 1.13
C GLN A 26 0.17 -4.26 0.42
N LYS A 27 -0.74 -3.91 -0.50
CA LYS A 27 -0.80 -2.56 -1.09
C LYS A 27 -0.99 -1.48 -0.03
N LEU A 28 -1.88 -1.70 0.94
CA LEU A 28 -2.11 -0.77 2.04
C LEU A 28 -0.84 -0.58 2.88
N LEU A 29 -0.16 -1.69 3.24
CA LEU A 29 1.05 -1.69 4.03
C LEU A 29 2.20 -0.95 3.34
N VAL A 30 2.40 -1.18 2.03
CA VAL A 30 3.43 -0.50 1.25
C VAL A 30 3.20 1.02 1.26
N ARG A 31 1.96 1.48 1.08
CA ARG A 31 1.62 2.91 1.15
C ARG A 31 1.85 3.49 2.55
N ALA A 32 1.51 2.76 3.60
CA ALA A 32 1.77 3.18 4.97
C ALA A 32 3.27 3.33 5.25
N LYS A 33 4.09 2.36 4.83
CA LYS A 33 5.56 2.42 4.94
C LYS A 33 6.16 3.58 4.16
N CYS A 34 5.73 3.79 2.91
CA CYS A 34 6.20 4.90 2.09
C CYS A 34 5.91 6.26 2.76
N ASN A 35 4.70 6.46 3.29
CA ASN A 35 4.34 7.71 3.95
C ASN A 35 5.07 7.92 5.29
N GLY A 36 5.31 6.84 6.04
CA GLY A 36 6.15 6.88 7.24
C GLY A 36 7.58 7.33 6.90
N ALA A 37 8.23 6.66 5.93
CA ALA A 37 9.57 7.01 5.46
C ALA A 37 9.63 8.45 4.91
N ALA A 38 8.62 8.87 4.13
CA ALA A 38 8.55 10.24 3.62
C ALA A 38 8.46 11.29 4.73
N SER A 39 7.75 10.99 5.82
CA SER A 39 7.64 11.89 6.97
C SER A 39 8.95 12.02 7.76
N LEU A 40 9.85 11.04 7.63
CA LEU A 40 11.18 11.02 8.23
C LEU A 40 12.28 11.51 7.27
N GLY A 41 11.95 11.79 6.00
CA GLY A 41 12.93 12.13 4.96
C GLY A 41 13.72 10.93 4.41
N GLU A 42 13.28 9.70 4.69
CA GLU A 42 13.94 8.44 4.35
C GLU A 42 13.32 7.74 3.13
N TYR A 43 12.36 8.40 2.47
CA TYR A 43 11.67 7.82 1.33
C TYR A 43 12.62 7.57 0.14
N SER A 44 12.54 6.37 -0.42
CA SER A 44 13.17 5.99 -1.69
C SER A 44 12.12 5.52 -2.70
N ALA A 45 12.32 5.85 -3.97
CA ALA A 45 11.42 5.45 -5.06
C ALA A 45 11.24 3.92 -5.16
N SER A 46 12.22 3.13 -4.75
CA SER A 46 12.16 1.66 -4.76
C SER A 46 11.22 1.06 -3.70
N MET A 47 10.78 1.84 -2.70
CA MET A 47 9.91 1.33 -1.62
C MET A 47 8.47 1.06 -2.06
N GLY A 48 8.05 1.57 -3.22
CA GLY A 48 6.67 1.48 -3.72
C GLY A 48 6.28 0.12 -4.32
N GLU A 49 7.20 -0.83 -4.40
CA GLU A 49 6.95 -2.13 -4.99
C GLU A 49 6.19 -3.03 -4.01
N VAL A 50 5.10 -3.64 -4.50
CA VAL A 50 4.36 -4.66 -3.76
C VAL A 50 4.92 -6.00 -4.19
N PRO A 51 5.52 -6.79 -3.28
CA PRO A 51 5.98 -8.13 -3.62
C PRO A 51 4.80 -8.96 -4.10
N ALA A 52 4.98 -9.71 -5.20
CA ALA A 52 4.00 -10.71 -5.61
C ALA A 52 3.88 -11.75 -4.49
N LEU A 53 2.67 -11.94 -3.98
CA LEU A 53 2.38 -13.02 -3.04
C LEU A 53 2.37 -14.33 -3.85
N VAL A 54 3.16 -15.31 -3.40
CA VAL A 54 3.20 -16.68 -3.95
C VAL A 54 2.14 -17.53 -3.27
#